data_AF-A0A5K1E209-F1
#
_entry.id   AF-A0A5K1E209-F1
#
_cell.length_a   1.000
_cell.length_b   1.000
_cell.length_c   1.000
_cell.angle_alpha   90.00
_cell.angle_beta   90.00
_cell.angle_gamma   90.00
#
_symmetry.space_group_name_H-M   'P 1'
#
loop_
_entity.id
_entity.type
_entity.pdbx_description
1 polymer ?
#
loop_
_entity_poly.entity_id
_entity_poly.type
_entity_poly.pdbx_seq_one_letter_code
_entity_poly.pdbx_strand_id
1 'polypeptide(L)' 'RGQVSFSKRRGRLLKKAHEIAVLCDAQIGLILFSSSGQMFEYCSPNS' A
#
# COMPACT_ATOMS: atom_id res chain seq x y z
N ARG A 1 6.30 -18.32 -9.09
CA ARG A 1 6.26 -18.27 -7.60
C ARG A 1 6.37 -16.86 -6.99
N GLY A 2 6.68 -15.78 -7.74
CA GLY A 2 6.80 -14.42 -7.19
C GLY A 2 5.53 -13.54 -7.20
N GLN A 3 4.68 -13.65 -8.23
CA GLN A 3 3.57 -12.72 -8.46
C GLN A 3 2.46 -12.78 -7.38
N VAL A 4 2.07 -13.99 -6.96
CA VAL A 4 1.02 -14.19 -5.95
C VAL A 4 1.46 -13.70 -4.56
N SER A 5 2.76 -13.81 -4.24
CA SER A 5 3.33 -13.31 -2.98
C SER A 5 3.33 -11.78 -2.93
N PHE A 6 3.73 -11.13 -4.04
CA PHE A 6 3.72 -9.67 -4.15
C PHE A 6 2.30 -9.11 -3.98
N SER A 7 1.32 -9.61 -4.74
CA SER A 7 -0.06 -9.14 -4.66
C SER A 7 -0.65 -9.28 -3.25
N LYS A 8 -0.40 -10.41 -2.58
CA LYS A 8 -0.84 -10.63 -1.19
C LYS A 8 -0.12 -9.72 -0.19
N ARG A 9 1.19 -9.47 -0.35
CA ARG A 9 1.95 -8.58 0.54
C ARG A 9 1.54 -7.12 0.35
N ARG A 10 1.38 -6.67 -0.90
CA ARG A 10 0.86 -5.34 -1.24
C ARG A 10 -0.51 -5.12 -0.62
N GLY A 11 -1.45 -6.05 -0.79
CA GLY A 11 -2.78 -5.94 -0.20
C GLY A 11 -2.76 -5.82 1.33
N ARG A 12 -1.92 -6.59 2.02
CA ARG A 12 -1.74 -6.48 3.48
C ARG A 12 -1.11 -5.15 3.90
N LEU A 13 -0.16 -4.64 3.14
CA LEU A 13 0.50 -3.36 3.41
C LEU A 13 -0.49 -2.19 3.27
N LEU A 14 -1.30 -2.19 2.22
CA LEU A 14 -2.34 -1.18 2.00
C LEU A 14 -3.37 -1.15 3.13
N LYS A 15 -3.82 -2.33 3.61
CA LYS A 15 -4.73 -2.42 4.75
C LYS A 15 -4.14 -1.79 6.02
N LYS A 16 -2.89 -2.10 6.34
CA LYS A 16 -2.21 -1.49 7.50
C LYS A 16 -2.04 0.02 7.36
N ALA A 17 -1.66 0.50 6.17
CA ALA A 17 -1.52 1.94 5.94
C ALA A 17 -2.85 2.67 6.12
N HIS A 18 -3.95 2.08 5.63
CA HIS A 18 -5.29 2.61 5.86
C HIS A 18 -5.67 2.62 7.35
N GLU A 19 -5.45 1.51 8.08
CA GLU A 19 -5.72 1.43 9.53
C GLU A 19 -4.95 2.51 10.30
N ILE A 20 -3.67 2.70 10.00
CA ILE A 20 -2.84 3.73 10.65
C ILE A 20 -3.33 5.14 10.29
N ALA A 21 -3.64 5.40 9.02
CA ALA A 21 -4.15 6.70 8.58
C ALA A 21 -5.42 7.10 9.35
N VAL A 22 -6.36 6.17 9.49
CA VAL A 22 -7.62 6.39 10.23
C VAL A 22 -7.38 6.51 11.75
N LEU A 23 -6.57 5.64 12.35
CA LEU A 23 -6.35 5.64 13.80
C LEU A 23 -5.58 6.86 14.29
N CYS A 24 -4.68 7.38 13.48
CA CYS A 24 -3.79 8.47 13.84
C CYS A 24 -4.17 9.82 13.21
N ASP A 25 -5.27 9.88 12.45
CA ASP A 25 -5.66 11.04 11.63
C ASP A 25 -4.48 11.60 10.82
N ALA A 26 -3.81 10.69 10.11
CA ALA A 26 -2.54 10.97 9.42
C ALA A 26 -2.68 10.78 7.91
N GLN A 27 -2.12 11.73 7.15
CA GLN A 27 -1.96 11.56 5.71
C GLN A 27 -0.80 10.62 5.39
N ILE A 28 -1.07 9.58 4.60
CA ILE A 28 -0.11 8.54 4.23
C ILE A 28 -0.10 8.34 2.72
N GLY A 29 1.09 8.41 2.12
CA GLY A 29 1.35 8.03 0.73
C GLY A 29 2.27 6.81 0.64
N LEU A 30 2.01 5.91 -0.31
CA LEU A 30 2.85 4.75 -0.61
C LEU A 30 3.15 4.68 -2.11
N ILE A 31 4.41 4.42 -2.45
CA ILE A 31 4.86 4.11 -3.81
C ILE A 31 5.58 2.75 -3.77
N LEU A 32 5.18 1.83 -4.64
CA LEU A 32 5.65 0.46 -4.68
C LEU A 32 6.07 0.08 -6.10
N PHE A 33 7.29 -0.40 -6.26
CA PHE A 33 7.77 -0.96 -7.52
C PHE A 33 7.80 -2.49 -7.45
N SER A 34 7.25 -3.16 -8.47
CA SER A 34 7.43 -4.59 -8.64
C SER A 34 8.80 -4.92 -9.23
N SER A 35 9.20 -6.19 -9.16
CA SER A 35 10.38 -6.69 -9.86
C SER A 35 10.27 -6.60 -11.39
N SER A 36 9.07 -6.39 -11.93
CA SER A 36 8.83 -6.13 -13.35
C SER A 36 8.87 -4.64 -13.71
N GLY A 37 9.19 -3.77 -12.75
CA GLY A 37 9.26 -2.32 -12.95
C GLY A 37 7.90 -1.61 -12.95
N GLN A 38 6.81 -2.31 -12.63
CA GLN A 38 5.49 -1.68 -12.54
C GLN A 38 5.37 -0.88 -11.24
N MET A 39 4.93 0.38 -11.36
CA MET A 39 4.62 1.25 -10.23
C MET A 39 3.19 1.03 -9.75
N PHE A 40 3.00 1.02 -8.44
CA PHE A 40 1.71 1.05 -7.77
C PHE A 40 1.74 2.12 -6.70
N GLU A 41 0.67 2.89 -6.60
CA GLU A 41 0.55 3.96 -5.61
C GLU A 41 -0.70 3.81 -4.76
N TYR A 42 -0.65 4.42 -3.59
CA TYR A 42 -1.78 4.59 -2.69
C TYR A 42 -1.63 5.91 -1.94
N CYS A 43 -2.73 6.64 -1.82
CA CYS A 43 -2.86 7.81 -0.98
C CYS A 43 -4.04 7.59 -0.04
N SER A 44 -3.86 7.89 1.25
CA SER A 44 -4.96 7.93 2.19
C SER A 44 -5.99 8.98 1.75
N PRO A 45 -7.31 8.70 1.87
CA PRO A 45 -8.31 9.73 1.63
C PRO A 45 -8.08 10.91 2.58
N ASN A 46 -8.33 12.12 2.09
CA ASN A 46 -8.33 13.30 2.95
C ASN A 46 -9.48 13.15 3.95
N SER A 47 -9.22 13.46 5.23
CA SER A 47 -10.27 13.51 6.25
C SER A 47 -11.28 14.61 5.97
#